data_AF-A0A4Q7WV36-F1
#
_entry.id   AF-A0A4Q7WV36-F1
#
_cell.length_a   1.000
_cell.length_b   1.000
_cell.length_c   1.000
_cell.angle_alpha   90.00
_cell.angle_beta   90.00
_cell.angle_gamma   90.00
#
_symmetry.space_group_name_H-M   'P 1'
#
loop_
_entity.id
_entity.type
_entity.pdbx_description
1 polymer ?
#
loop_
_entity_poly.entity_id
_entity_poly.type
_entity_poly.pdbx_seq_one_letter_code
_entity_poly.pdbx_strand_id
1 'polypeptide(L)'
;MAAEVTPLMDEVQTPVPHVWRDTLGAIVDSLIRGDARIGEGLESVDPISEDVSNQCRETVADYGSATLIRLPEATWATSVAMWQGDRWDCLVDLWTAEQGRSDLVLEVAVSEDDGTAFRFRPYLVYVP
;
A
#
# COMPACT_ATOMS: atom_id res chain seq x y z
N MET A 1 -8.52 -2.00 -23.40
CA MET A 1 -7.29 -1.38 -22.88
C MET A 1 -7.73 -0.50 -21.73
N ALA A 2 -7.34 -0.80 -20.50
CA ALA A 2 -7.60 0.11 -19.38
C ALA A 2 -6.85 1.42 -19.68
N ALA A 3 -7.50 2.57 -19.45
CA ALA A 3 -6.84 3.85 -19.60
C ALA A 3 -5.68 3.94 -18.60
N GLU A 4 -4.52 4.39 -19.06
CA GLU A 4 -3.37 4.62 -18.18
C GLU A 4 -3.74 5.73 -17.18
N VAL A 5 -3.71 5.39 -15.90
CA VAL A 5 -3.87 6.34 -14.78
C VAL A 5 -2.48 6.79 -14.36
N THR A 6 -2.23 8.08 -14.50
CA THR A 6 -0.98 8.74 -14.08
C THR A 6 -1.17 9.45 -12.73
N PRO A 7 -0.08 9.74 -11.99
CA PRO A 7 -0.15 10.56 -10.79
C PRO A 7 -0.77 11.93 -11.07
N LEU A 8 -1.69 12.37 -10.20
CA LEU A 8 -2.30 13.68 -10.26
C LEU A 8 -2.03 14.41 -8.95
N MET A 9 -1.49 15.63 -9.02
CA MET A 9 -1.33 16.50 -7.85
C MET A 9 -2.66 17.18 -7.52
N ASP A 10 -3.65 16.37 -7.13
CA ASP A 10 -5.00 16.80 -6.77
C ASP A 10 -5.30 16.43 -5.32
N GLU A 11 -5.85 17.38 -4.57
CA GLU A 11 -6.22 17.21 -3.15
C GLU A 11 -7.50 16.37 -2.99
N VAL A 12 -8.16 15.99 -4.10
CA VAL A 12 -9.24 14.99 -4.07
C VAL A 12 -8.71 13.57 -4.23
N GLN A 13 -9.49 12.59 -3.77
CA GLN A 13 -9.18 11.19 -3.99
C GLN A 13 -9.24 10.85 -5.49
N THR A 14 -8.13 10.30 -5.99
CA THR A 14 -7.97 9.83 -7.36
C THR A 14 -7.65 8.33 -7.37
N PRO A 15 -7.87 7.61 -8.49
CA PRO A 15 -7.47 6.21 -8.59
C PRO A 15 -5.95 6.06 -8.48
N VAL A 16 -5.49 4.95 -7.89
CA VAL A 16 -4.04 4.67 -7.78
C VAL A 16 -3.39 4.57 -9.18
N PRO A 17 -2.36 5.38 -9.47
CA PRO A 17 -1.57 5.33 -10.69
C PRO A 17 -0.97 3.96 -11.00
N HIS A 18 -0.96 3.58 -12.28
CA HIS A 18 -0.49 2.26 -12.70
C HIS A 18 1.00 2.05 -12.39
N VAL A 19 1.81 3.10 -12.51
CA VAL A 19 3.26 3.08 -12.24
C VAL A 19 3.61 2.74 -10.78
N TRP A 20 2.66 2.82 -9.85
CA TRP A 20 2.88 2.52 -8.44
C TRP A 20 2.46 1.11 -8.03
N ARG A 21 1.59 0.46 -8.82
CA ARG A 21 0.87 -0.76 -8.42
C ARG A 21 1.80 -1.92 -8.12
N ASP A 22 2.86 -2.09 -8.91
CA ASP A 22 3.82 -3.18 -8.73
C ASP A 22 4.59 -3.02 -7.42
N THR A 23 5.03 -1.80 -7.09
CA THR A 23 5.74 -1.51 -5.83
C THR A 23 4.83 -1.65 -4.62
N LEU A 24 3.58 -1.15 -4.72
CA LEU A 24 2.56 -1.33 -3.67
C LEU A 24 2.24 -2.82 -3.43
N GLY A 25 2.15 -3.60 -4.51
CA GLY A 25 2.01 -5.06 -4.43
C GLY A 25 3.20 -5.72 -3.74
N ALA A 26 4.43 -5.30 -4.04
CA ALA A 26 5.63 -5.82 -3.41
C ALA A 26 5.72 -5.48 -1.89
N ILE A 27 5.22 -4.30 -1.49
CA ILE A 27 5.09 -3.92 -0.08
C ILE A 27 4.14 -4.87 0.64
N VAL A 28 2.96 -5.15 0.04
CA VAL A 28 2.00 -6.10 0.63
C VAL A 28 2.55 -7.52 0.65
N ASP A 29 3.27 -7.96 -0.38
CA ASP A 29 3.97 -9.24 -0.37
C ASP A 29 4.99 -9.32 0.79
N SER A 30 5.68 -8.21 1.10
CA SER A 30 6.58 -8.13 2.26
C SER A 30 5.84 -8.25 3.59
N LEU A 31 4.63 -7.67 3.69
CA LEU A 31 3.78 -7.82 4.86
C LEU A 31 3.33 -9.28 5.04
N ILE A 32 2.93 -9.95 3.95
CA ILE A 32 2.48 -11.36 3.94
C ILE A 32 3.60 -12.31 4.37
N ARG A 33 4.84 -12.09 3.91
CA ARG A 33 5.99 -12.94 4.30
C ARG A 33 6.26 -12.88 5.80
N GLY A 34 6.12 -11.70 6.40
CA GLY A 34 6.21 -11.51 7.85
C GLY A 34 7.59 -11.70 8.49
N ASP A 35 8.64 -11.91 7.69
CA ASP A 35 9.98 -12.33 8.13
C ASP A 35 11.01 -11.19 8.29
N ALA A 36 10.73 -10.02 7.73
CA ALA A 36 11.60 -8.83 7.77
C ALA A 36 10.78 -7.55 7.96
N ARG A 37 11.42 -6.39 8.11
CA ARG A 37 10.71 -5.10 8.13
C ARG A 37 9.90 -4.91 6.85
N ILE A 38 8.70 -4.34 6.95
CA ILE A 38 7.86 -4.12 5.76
C ILE A 38 8.58 -3.15 4.82
N GLY A 39 8.82 -3.59 3.59
CA GLY A 39 9.56 -2.84 2.57
C GLY A 39 11.07 -3.13 2.52
N GLU A 40 11.60 -3.98 3.40
CA GLU A 40 13.03 -4.31 3.41
C GLU A 40 13.45 -5.05 2.14
N GLY A 41 14.56 -4.60 1.52
CA GLY A 41 15.08 -5.14 0.28
C GLY A 41 14.40 -4.63 -0.99
N LEU A 42 13.42 -3.72 -0.89
CA LEU A 42 12.81 -3.06 -2.04
C LEU A 42 13.52 -1.72 -2.30
N GLU A 43 14.11 -1.57 -3.49
CA GLU A 43 14.99 -0.44 -3.82
C GLU A 43 14.32 0.93 -3.64
N SER A 44 13.07 1.07 -4.09
CA SER A 44 12.29 2.32 -4.05
C SER A 44 11.48 2.53 -2.77
N VAL A 45 11.65 1.68 -1.76
CA VAL A 45 10.84 1.71 -0.53
C VAL A 45 11.71 2.09 0.66
N ASP A 46 11.21 3.01 1.47
CA ASP A 46 11.71 3.24 2.83
C ASP A 46 11.07 2.22 3.77
N PRO A 47 11.80 1.19 4.23
CA PRO A 47 11.22 0.20 5.13
C PRO A 47 10.84 0.85 6.46
N ILE A 48 9.68 0.45 7.00
CA ILE A 48 9.24 0.91 8.31
C ILE A 48 10.01 0.20 9.43
N SER A 49 9.97 0.74 10.65
CA SER A 49 10.65 0.11 11.78
C SER A 49 10.08 -1.29 12.08
N GLU A 50 10.86 -2.08 12.81
CA GLU A 50 10.41 -3.40 13.25
C GLU A 50 9.17 -3.30 14.15
N ASP A 51 9.15 -2.33 15.08
CA ASP A 51 8.00 -2.08 15.95
C ASP A 51 6.71 -1.81 15.16
N VAL A 52 6.78 -0.93 14.14
CA VAL A 52 5.61 -0.62 13.31
C VAL A 52 5.25 -1.81 12.42
N SER A 53 6.23 -2.56 11.91
CA SER A 53 5.98 -3.79 11.16
C SER A 53 5.22 -4.81 12.02
N ASN A 54 5.58 -4.96 13.29
CA ASN A 54 4.92 -5.84 14.23
C ASN A 54 3.50 -5.34 14.55
N GLN A 55 3.32 -4.04 14.78
CA GLN A 55 2.00 -3.45 14.99
C GLN A 55 1.05 -3.68 13.80
N CYS A 56 1.54 -3.56 12.56
CA CYS A 56 0.75 -3.85 11.37
C CYS A 56 0.33 -5.33 11.32
N ARG A 57 1.23 -6.26 11.68
CA ARG A 57 0.92 -7.70 11.72
C ARG A 57 -0.07 -8.04 12.82
N GLU A 58 0.09 -7.45 14.00
CA GLU A 58 -0.85 -7.61 15.11
C GLU A 58 -2.24 -7.12 14.71
N THR A 59 -2.32 -5.95 14.06
CA THR A 59 -3.59 -5.42 13.54
C THR A 59 -4.26 -6.38 12.57
N VAL A 60 -3.48 -6.99 11.67
CA VAL A 60 -3.98 -8.02 10.74
C VAL A 60 -4.41 -9.30 11.48
N ALA A 61 -3.63 -9.76 12.44
CA ALA A 61 -3.92 -10.99 13.20
C ALA A 61 -5.18 -10.84 14.08
N ASP A 62 -5.37 -9.66 14.68
CA ASP A 62 -6.55 -9.31 15.46
C ASP A 62 -7.79 -9.12 14.58
N TYR A 63 -7.61 -8.87 13.29
CA TYR A 63 -8.70 -8.79 12.31
C TYR A 63 -9.23 -10.19 11.96
N GLY A 64 -10.12 -10.70 12.81
CA GLY A 64 -11.02 -11.81 12.48
C GLY A 64 -10.36 -13.13 12.11
N SER A 65 -9.09 -13.36 12.49
CA SER A 65 -8.29 -14.52 12.04
C SER A 65 -8.18 -14.62 10.51
N ALA A 66 -8.05 -13.49 9.82
CA ALA A 66 -8.02 -13.44 8.36
C ALA A 66 -6.59 -13.62 7.82
N THR A 67 -6.47 -14.37 6.72
CA THR A 67 -5.18 -14.61 6.05
C THR A 67 -5.01 -13.60 4.92
N LEU A 68 -4.08 -12.65 5.05
CA LEU A 68 -3.77 -11.72 3.97
C LEU A 68 -3.27 -12.46 2.72
N ILE A 69 -3.75 -12.03 1.56
CA ILE A 69 -3.33 -12.52 0.24
C ILE A 69 -2.77 -11.38 -0.61
N ARG A 70 -2.02 -11.75 -1.65
CA ARG A 70 -1.53 -10.81 -2.65
C ARG A 70 -2.69 -10.01 -3.25
N LEU A 71 -2.46 -8.71 -3.48
CA LEU A 71 -3.44 -7.80 -4.05
C LEU A 71 -3.95 -8.30 -5.43
N PRO A 72 -5.24 -8.60 -5.58
CA PRO A 72 -5.84 -8.88 -6.88
C PRO A 72 -5.99 -7.60 -7.71
N GLU A 73 -6.22 -7.73 -9.02
CA GLU A 73 -6.48 -6.57 -9.90
C GLU A 73 -7.66 -5.72 -9.41
N ALA A 74 -8.65 -6.34 -8.76
CA ALA A 74 -9.81 -5.68 -8.18
C ALA A 74 -9.46 -4.66 -7.09
N THR A 75 -8.29 -4.75 -6.44
CA THR A 75 -7.81 -3.78 -5.44
C THR A 75 -7.79 -2.35 -5.98
N TRP A 76 -7.42 -2.19 -7.25
CA TRP A 76 -7.19 -0.86 -7.84
C TRP A 76 -8.48 -0.13 -8.19
N ALA A 77 -9.63 -0.80 -8.15
CA ALA A 77 -10.94 -0.18 -8.36
C ALA A 77 -11.44 0.57 -7.10
N THR A 78 -10.85 0.29 -5.94
CA THR A 78 -11.33 0.76 -4.64
C THR A 78 -10.24 1.48 -3.83
N SER A 79 -8.97 1.20 -4.13
CA SER A 79 -7.82 1.94 -3.60
C SER A 79 -7.70 3.32 -4.22
N VAL A 80 -7.26 4.29 -3.43
CA VAL A 80 -7.18 5.70 -3.82
C VAL A 80 -5.83 6.32 -3.48
N ALA A 81 -5.51 7.40 -4.17
CA ALA A 81 -4.38 8.28 -3.90
C ALA A 81 -4.85 9.73 -3.81
N MET A 82 -4.26 10.52 -2.92
CA MET A 82 -4.61 11.91 -2.72
C MET A 82 -3.34 12.73 -2.51
N TRP A 83 -3.21 13.87 -3.21
CA TRP A 83 -2.09 14.78 -3.02
C TRP A 83 -2.24 15.59 -1.74
N GLN A 84 -1.16 15.72 -0.97
CA GLN A 84 -1.13 16.35 0.35
C GLN A 84 -0.18 17.56 0.39
N GLY A 85 0.09 18.16 -0.77
CA GLY A 85 0.95 19.33 -0.92
C GLY A 85 2.40 19.01 -1.29
N ASP A 86 2.97 17.93 -0.75
CA ASP A 86 4.37 17.51 -0.99
C ASP A 86 4.53 16.04 -1.40
N ARG A 87 3.48 15.24 -1.24
CA ARG A 87 3.45 13.80 -1.52
C ARG A 87 2.02 13.35 -1.79
N TRP A 88 1.87 12.12 -2.26
CA TRP A 88 0.60 11.41 -2.29
C TRP A 88 0.45 10.52 -1.06
N ASP A 89 -0.69 10.58 -0.39
CA ASP A 89 -1.11 9.53 0.53
C ASP A 89 -1.95 8.52 -0.27
N CYS A 90 -1.49 7.28 -0.33
CA CYS A 90 -2.16 6.16 -0.97
C CYS A 90 -2.82 5.27 0.08
N LEU A 91 -4.10 4.98 -0.12
CA LEU A 91 -4.88 4.06 0.70
C LEU A 91 -5.15 2.81 -0.13
N VAL A 92 -4.48 1.71 0.24
CA VAL A 92 -4.54 0.43 -0.48
C VAL A 92 -5.40 -0.56 0.29
N ASP A 93 -6.52 -0.96 -0.29
CA ASP A 93 -7.39 -1.97 0.31
C ASP A 93 -6.70 -3.33 0.34
N LEU A 94 -6.66 -3.95 1.51
CA LEU A 94 -6.09 -5.27 1.71
C LEU A 94 -7.14 -6.36 1.49
N TRP A 95 -6.67 -7.53 1.08
CA TRP A 95 -7.50 -8.67 0.72
C TRP A 95 -7.12 -9.88 1.56
N THR A 96 -8.14 -10.66 1.93
CA THR A 96 -8.02 -11.87 2.73
C THR A 96 -8.55 -13.07 1.96
N ALA A 97 -8.00 -14.25 2.23
CA ALA A 97 -8.41 -15.49 1.58
C ALA A 97 -9.87 -15.86 1.89
N GLU A 98 -10.36 -15.50 3.07
CA GLU A 98 -11.65 -15.92 3.61
C GLU A 98 -12.80 -15.02 3.15
N GLN A 99 -12.56 -13.71 3.03
CA GLN A 99 -13.61 -12.71 2.79
C GLN A 99 -13.43 -11.91 1.50
N GLY A 100 -12.29 -12.02 0.83
CA GLY A 100 -11.96 -11.18 -0.30
C GLY A 100 -11.52 -9.80 0.18
N ARG A 101 -12.16 -8.72 -0.30
CA ARG A 101 -11.81 -7.35 0.12
C ARG A 101 -12.13 -7.18 1.60
N SER A 102 -11.12 -6.87 2.41
CA SER A 102 -11.28 -6.57 3.83
C SER A 102 -11.51 -5.09 4.09
N ASP A 103 -11.85 -4.72 5.32
CA ASP A 103 -11.87 -3.31 5.76
C ASP A 103 -10.47 -2.80 6.15
N LEU A 104 -9.44 -3.65 6.06
CA LEU A 104 -8.07 -3.24 6.33
C LEU A 104 -7.51 -2.44 5.16
N VAL A 105 -6.86 -1.34 5.50
CA VAL A 105 -6.18 -0.45 4.56
C VAL A 105 -4.70 -0.38 4.93
N LEU A 106 -3.83 -0.47 3.93
CA LEU A 106 -2.43 -0.08 4.04
C LEU A 106 -2.29 1.36 3.55
N GLU A 107 -1.81 2.25 4.43
CA GLU A 107 -1.44 3.61 4.06
C GLU A 107 0.03 3.67 3.64
N VAL A 108 0.29 4.32 2.50
CA VAL A 108 1.62 4.50 1.92
C VAL A 108 1.77 5.94 1.43
N ALA A 109 2.78 6.65 1.93
CA ALA A 109 3.21 7.88 1.28
C ALA A 109 4.00 7.57 0.02
N VAL A 110 3.74 8.31 -1.04
CA VAL A 110 4.51 8.29 -2.27
C VAL A 110 5.00 9.70 -2.54
N SER A 111 6.30 9.88 -2.72
CA SER A 111 6.87 11.15 -3.14
C SER A 111 7.63 10.97 -4.44
N GLU A 112 7.82 12.06 -5.18
CA GLU A 112 8.77 12.06 -6.30
C GLU A 112 10.19 11.82 -5.74
N ASP A 113 10.97 11.05 -6.49
CA ASP A 113 12.41 10.86 -6.34
C ASP A 113 13.06 11.30 -7.66
N ASP A 114 14.40 11.37 -7.72
CA ASP A 114 15.17 11.93 -8.83
C ASP A 114 14.53 11.72 -10.23
N GLY A 115 14.02 12.83 -10.81
CA GLY A 115 13.48 12.92 -12.16
C GLY A 115 12.11 12.27 -12.36
N THR A 116 12.08 10.94 -12.50
CA THR A 116 10.87 10.16 -12.84
C THR A 116 10.64 8.96 -11.91
N ALA A 117 11.46 8.83 -10.87
CA ALA A 117 11.32 7.77 -9.88
C ALA A 117 10.34 8.20 -8.77
N PHE A 118 9.86 7.22 -8.02
CA PHE A 118 9.01 7.44 -6.85
C PHE A 118 9.61 6.75 -5.64
N ARG A 119 9.53 7.42 -4.49
CA ARG A 119 9.87 6.84 -3.18
C ARG A 119 8.58 6.47 -2.45
N PHE A 120 8.53 5.26 -1.93
CA PHE A 120 7.37 4.74 -1.21
C PHE A 120 7.72 4.57 0.26
N ARG A 121 6.87 5.08 1.15
CA ARG A 121 7.01 4.90 2.59
C ARG A 121 5.71 4.34 3.14
N PRO A 122 5.64 3.04 3.43
CA PRO A 122 4.53 2.47 4.17
C PRO A 122 4.40 3.18 5.53
N TYR A 123 3.19 3.30 6.06
CA TYR A 123 2.97 3.83 7.40
C TYR A 123 2.40 2.77 8.33
N LEU A 124 1.17 2.34 8.04
CA LEU A 124 0.32 1.64 8.98
C LEU A 124 -0.69 0.78 8.21
N VAL A 125 -1.04 -0.36 8.80
CA VAL A 125 -2.25 -1.11 8.46
C VAL A 125 -3.30 -0.85 9.52
N TYR A 126 -4.51 -0.45 9.13
CA TYR A 126 -5.59 -0.11 10.05
C TYR A 126 -6.97 -0.28 9.39
N VAL A 127 -8.03 -0.15 10.20
CA VAL A 127 -9.40 0.00 9.72
C VAL A 127 -9.78 1.48 9.83
N PRO A 128 -10.14 2.16 8.72
CA PRO A 128 -10.39 3.60 8.69
C PRO A 128 -11.72 4.03 9.34
#